data_AF-A0A8J3P7S3-F1
#
_entry.id   AF-A0A8J3P7S3-F1
#
_cell.length_a   1.000
_cell.length_b   1.000
_cell.length_c   1.000
_cell.angle_alpha   90.00
_cell.angle_beta   90.00
_cell.angle_gamma   90.00
#
_symmetry.space_group_name_H-M   'P 1'
#
loop_
_entity.id
_entity.type
_entity.pdbx_description
1 polymer ?
#
loop_
_entity_poly.entity_id
_entity_poly.type
_entity_poly.pdbx_seq_one_letter_code
_entity_poly.pdbx_strand_id
1 'polypeptide(L)'
;MDVQSTEPAPTRRGRHLIVWFQYSVVAILLLGAGSLLLAAAAGTGDWAGLADPGLERYGDPKDWNPPLGPDSAWNPLAWLVEICRWIVMTSLIVVLGFIGALVGFFQFAGQRESLTRGAAARLLTGTVLSAAAALSMLTPYGAQLRTWLLD
;
A
#
# COMPACT_ATOMS: atom_id res chain seq x y z
N MET A 1 -48.40 -9.52 -6.94
CA MET A 1 -47.45 -8.70 -7.73
C MET A 1 -46.14 -8.73 -6.97
N ASP A 2 -45.29 -9.71 -7.28
CA ASP A 2 -43.98 -9.83 -6.65
C ASP A 2 -43.03 -8.86 -7.31
N VAL A 3 -42.62 -7.84 -6.55
CA VAL A 3 -41.59 -6.90 -6.96
C VAL A 3 -40.28 -7.67 -6.94
N GLN A 4 -39.86 -8.19 -8.10
CA GLN A 4 -38.49 -8.65 -8.31
C GLN A 4 -37.57 -7.45 -8.11
N SER A 5 -36.99 -7.33 -6.92
CA SER A 5 -35.85 -6.46 -6.64
C SER A 5 -34.68 -6.98 -7.46
N THR A 6 -34.49 -6.40 -8.64
CA THR A 6 -33.30 -6.60 -9.46
C THR A 6 -32.10 -6.03 -8.72
N GLU A 7 -31.45 -6.85 -7.89
CA GLU A 7 -30.12 -6.52 -7.40
C GLU A 7 -29.19 -6.39 -8.61
N PRO A 8 -28.51 -5.24 -8.80
CA PRO A 8 -27.64 -5.06 -9.94
C PRO A 8 -26.46 -6.03 -9.83
N ALA A 9 -26.40 -7.00 -10.75
CA ALA A 9 -25.27 -7.92 -10.85
C ALA A 9 -23.97 -7.11 -10.92
N PRO A 10 -22.99 -7.36 -10.02
CA PRO A 10 -21.77 -6.59 -9.95
C PRO A 10 -21.00 -6.74 -11.26
N THR A 11 -20.89 -5.62 -11.99
CA THR A 11 -20.30 -5.63 -13.32
C THR A 11 -18.81 -5.97 -13.23
N ARG A 12 -18.29 -6.69 -14.24
CA ARG A 12 -16.87 -7.05 -14.38
C ARG A 12 -15.92 -5.86 -14.12
N ARG A 13 -16.36 -4.64 -14.45
CA ARG A 13 -15.64 -3.37 -14.24
C ARG A 13 -15.41 -3.07 -12.75
N GLY A 14 -16.43 -3.25 -11.90
CA GLY A 14 -16.32 -3.01 -10.45
C GLY A 14 -15.27 -3.90 -9.78
N ARG A 15 -15.21 -5.18 -10.17
CA ARG A 15 -14.21 -6.13 -9.66
C ARG A 15 -12.78 -5.73 -10.06
N HIS A 16 -12.59 -5.28 -11.30
CA HIS A 16 -11.28 -4.79 -11.74
C HIS A 16 -10.85 -3.57 -10.94
N LEU A 17 -11.76 -2.63 -10.66
CA LEU A 17 -11.46 -1.44 -9.87
C LEU A 17 -11.04 -1.77 -8.43
N ILE A 18 -11.69 -2.75 -7.78
CA ILE A 18 -11.33 -3.17 -6.42
C ILE A 18 -9.93 -3.77 -6.39
N VAL A 19 -9.63 -4.67 -7.33
CA VAL A 19 -8.32 -5.30 -7.42
C VAL A 19 -7.24 -4.24 -7.71
N TRP A 20 -7.51 -3.30 -8.62
CA TRP A 20 -6.63 -2.17 -8.87
C TRP A 20 -6.41 -1.32 -7.63
N PHE A 21 -7.47 -0.98 -6.90
CA PHE A 21 -7.37 -0.23 -5.65
C PHE A 21 -6.48 -0.94 -4.63
N GLN A 22 -6.70 -2.25 -4.41
CA GLN A 22 -5.90 -3.06 -3.48
C GLN A 22 -4.41 -3.07 -3.87
N TYR A 23 -4.10 -3.25 -5.16
CA TYR A 23 -2.71 -3.18 -5.62
C TYR A 23 -2.12 -1.77 -5.53
N SER A 24 -2.91 -0.72 -5.75
CA SER A 24 -2.46 0.66 -5.56
C SER A 24 -2.09 0.95 -4.11
N VAL A 25 -2.83 0.43 -3.13
CA VAL A 25 -2.46 0.53 -1.71
C VAL A 25 -1.07 -0.05 -1.47
N VAL A 26 -0.81 -1.26 -1.96
CA VAL A 26 0.50 -1.91 -1.83
C VAL A 26 1.59 -1.10 -2.54
N ALA A 27 1.31 -0.62 -3.75
CA ALA A 27 2.24 0.21 -4.51
C ALA A 27 2.60 1.50 -3.76
N ILE A 28 1.63 2.16 -3.11
CA ILE A 28 1.87 3.35 -2.29
C ILE A 28 2.80 3.03 -1.12
N LEU A 29 2.58 1.92 -0.40
CA LEU A 29 3.46 1.52 0.70
C LEU A 29 4.89 1.23 0.21
N LEU A 30 5.01 0.51 -0.91
CA LEU A 30 6.31 0.17 -1.50
C LEU A 30 7.05 1.41 -2.00
N LEU A 31 6.36 2.34 -2.67
CA LEU A 31 6.97 3.56 -3.19
C LEU A 31 7.26 4.59 -2.11
N GLY A 32 6.42 4.69 -1.09
CA GLY A 32 6.54 5.69 -0.03
C GLY A 32 7.47 5.31 1.12
N ALA A 33 7.74 4.01 1.32
CA ALA A 33 8.61 3.53 2.39
C ALA A 33 9.56 2.43 1.96
N GLY A 34 9.07 1.45 1.20
CA GLY A 34 9.88 0.29 0.78
C GLY A 34 11.09 0.69 -0.07
N SER A 35 10.91 1.61 -1.02
CA SER A 35 11.97 2.14 -1.88
C SER A 35 13.10 2.78 -1.07
N LEU A 36 12.75 3.64 -0.10
CA LEU A 36 13.70 4.33 0.78
C LEU A 36 14.42 3.35 1.70
N LEU A 37 13.70 2.40 2.30
CA LEU A 37 14.30 1.34 3.12
C LEU A 37 15.31 0.51 2.33
N LEU A 38 14.96 0.12 1.10
CA LEU A 38 15.83 -0.67 0.24
C LEU A 38 17.04 0.15 -0.23
N ALA A 39 16.85 1.43 -0.54
CA ALA A 39 17.94 2.34 -0.88
C ALA A 39 18.90 2.53 0.29
N ALA A 40 18.38 2.76 1.50
CA ALA A 40 19.16 2.88 2.72
C ALA A 40 19.91 1.59 3.07
N ALA A 41 19.25 0.43 2.99
CA ALA A 41 19.88 -0.87 3.22
C ALA A 41 21.00 -1.14 2.20
N ALA A 42 20.78 -0.81 0.92
CA ALA A 42 21.79 -0.97 -0.12
C ALA A 42 22.96 0.01 0.06
N GLY A 43 22.68 1.26 0.44
CA GLY A 43 23.69 2.30 0.63
C GLY A 43 24.53 2.12 1.89
N THR A 44 23.95 1.60 2.97
CA THR A 44 24.64 1.30 4.23
C THR A 44 25.23 -0.12 4.26
N GLY A 45 24.75 -1.01 3.39
CA GLY A 45 25.07 -2.44 3.40
C GLY A 45 24.37 -3.24 4.51
N ASP A 46 23.56 -2.59 5.35
CA ASP A 46 22.92 -3.20 6.52
C ASP A 46 21.50 -3.71 6.20
N TRP A 47 21.41 -4.88 5.57
CA TRP A 47 20.12 -5.52 5.27
C TRP A 47 19.33 -5.94 6.52
N ALA A 48 20.00 -6.10 7.68
CA ALA A 48 19.33 -6.43 8.92
C ALA A 48 18.55 -5.22 9.49
N GLY A 49 18.90 -3.99 9.09
CA GLY A 49 18.16 -2.78 9.42
C GLY A 49 16.76 -2.75 8.80
N LEU A 50 16.45 -3.62 7.83
CA LEU A 50 15.10 -3.68 7.25
C LEU A 50 14.05 -4.14 8.26
N ALA A 51 14.46 -4.87 9.31
CA ALA A 51 13.58 -5.31 10.39
C ALA A 51 13.49 -4.29 11.54
N ASP A 52 14.42 -3.34 11.59
CA ASP A 52 14.60 -2.38 12.67
C ASP A 52 15.16 -1.06 12.09
N PRO A 53 14.33 -0.32 11.33
CA PRO A 53 14.75 0.89 10.66
C PRO A 53 14.86 2.03 11.67
N GLY A 54 15.96 2.78 11.64
CA GLY A 54 16.18 3.88 12.55
C GLY A 54 17.24 4.83 12.04
N LEU A 55 17.22 6.06 12.55
CA LEU A 55 18.17 7.11 12.18
C LEU A 55 19.61 6.68 12.47
N GLU A 56 19.86 5.94 13.56
CA GLU A 56 21.22 5.52 13.91
C GLU A 56 21.81 4.50 12.92
N ARG A 57 20.97 3.73 12.22
CA ARG A 57 21.41 2.72 11.24
C ARG A 57 21.39 3.25 9.81
N TYR A 58 20.30 3.92 9.44
CA TYR A 58 20.02 4.32 8.07
C TYR A 58 20.20 5.81 7.80
N GLY A 59 20.44 6.65 8.81
CA GLY A 59 20.57 8.10 8.62
C GLY A 59 19.25 8.77 8.27
N ASP A 60 19.32 10.00 7.73
CA ASP A 60 18.13 10.78 7.34
C ASP A 60 17.46 10.10 6.12
N PRO A 61 16.16 9.77 6.17
CA PRO A 61 15.44 9.20 5.02
C PRO A 61 15.51 10.09 3.77
N LYS A 62 15.69 11.41 3.91
CA LYS A 62 15.77 12.35 2.79
C LYS A 62 17.02 12.17 1.94
N ASP A 63 18.10 11.66 2.53
CA ASP A 63 19.34 11.38 1.80
C ASP A 63 19.18 10.24 0.79
N TRP A 64 18.19 9.37 1.01
CA TRP A 64 17.85 8.25 0.13
C TRP A 64 16.73 8.57 -0.86
N ASN A 65 16.15 9.77 -0.76
CA ASN A 65 15.13 10.22 -1.70
C ASN A 65 15.80 10.58 -3.04
N PRO A 66 15.18 10.29 -4.20
CA PRO A 66 15.68 10.80 -5.47
C PRO A 66 15.84 12.33 -5.38
N PRO A 67 16.91 12.92 -5.92
CA PRO A 67 17.24 14.32 -5.68
C PRO A 67 16.09 15.25 -6.10
N LEU A 68 15.46 15.88 -5.10
CA LEU A 68 14.44 16.91 -5.29
C LEU A 68 15.12 18.28 -5.53
N GLY A 69 15.71 18.46 -6.71
CA GLY A 69 16.28 19.75 -7.14
C GLY A 69 15.25 20.69 -7.79
N PRO A 70 15.62 21.92 -8.20
CA PRO A 70 14.74 22.83 -8.95
C PRO A 70 14.13 22.18 -10.21
N ASP A 71 14.86 21.25 -10.82
CA ASP A 71 14.42 20.47 -11.98
C ASP A 71 13.35 19.41 -11.65
N SER A 72 13.22 19.02 -10.38
CA SER A 72 12.24 18.04 -9.91
C SER A 72 10.85 18.63 -9.67
N ALA A 73 10.74 19.97 -9.56
CA ALA A 73 9.45 20.65 -9.38
C ALA A 73 8.45 20.31 -10.50
N TRP A 74 8.96 20.00 -11.69
CA TRP A 74 8.17 19.59 -12.86
C TRP A 74 8.23 18.08 -13.16
N ASN A 75 8.86 17.28 -12.30
CA ASN A 75 8.99 15.84 -12.49
C ASN A 75 7.81 15.11 -11.83
N PRO A 76 6.84 14.57 -12.60
CA PRO A 76 5.67 13.89 -12.04
C PRO A 76 6.02 12.63 -11.25
N LEU A 77 7.16 11.98 -11.56
CA LEU A 77 7.60 10.79 -10.83
C LEU A 77 8.13 11.15 -9.44
N ALA A 78 8.81 12.28 -9.31
CA ALA A 78 9.29 12.78 -8.02
C ALA A 78 8.11 13.12 -7.10
N TRP A 79 7.09 13.81 -7.64
CA TRP A 79 5.84 14.08 -6.92
C TRP A 79 5.09 12.82 -6.52
N LEU A 80 5.04 11.81 -7.38
CA LEU A 80 4.39 10.54 -7.06
C LEU A 80 5.03 9.88 -5.83
N VAL A 81 6.37 9.81 -5.79
CA VAL A 81 7.10 9.24 -4.64
C VAL A 81 6.84 10.05 -3.38
N GLU A 82 6.87 11.38 -3.45
CA GLU A 82 6.65 12.24 -2.28
C GLU A 82 5.22 12.13 -1.75
N ILE A 83 4.22 12.08 -2.64
CA ILE A 83 2.82 11.85 -2.25
C ILE A 83 2.68 10.47 -1.59
N CYS A 84 3.29 9.43 -2.15
CA CYS A 84 3.27 8.10 -1.55
C CYS A 84 3.91 8.10 -0.15
N ARG A 85 5.06 8.76 0.00
CA ARG A 85 5.75 8.93 1.29
C ARG A 85 4.85 9.64 2.30
N TRP A 86 4.21 10.72 1.89
CA TRP A 86 3.28 11.48 2.74
C TRP A 86 2.07 10.65 3.18
N ILE A 87 1.51 9.82 2.30
CA ILE A 87 0.41 8.90 2.65
C ILE A 87 0.84 7.87 3.71
N VAL A 88 2.07 7.37 3.63
CA VAL A 88 2.61 6.43 4.62
C VAL A 88 2.89 7.13 5.95
N MET A 89 3.55 8.30 5.90
CA MET A 89 3.88 9.13 7.06
C MET A 89 2.63 9.51 7.87
N THR A 90 1.57 9.96 7.19
CA THR A 90 0.28 10.33 7.81
C THR A 90 -0.57 9.13 8.23
N SER A 91 -0.08 7.90 8.05
CA SER A 91 -0.79 6.66 8.38
C SER A 91 -2.10 6.46 7.60
N LEU A 92 -2.36 7.24 6.54
CA LEU A 92 -3.53 7.10 5.69
C LEU A 92 -3.56 5.72 5.00
N ILE A 93 -2.39 5.13 4.79
CA ILE A 93 -2.25 3.76 4.28
C ILE A 93 -2.98 2.70 5.13
N VAL A 94 -3.11 2.91 6.45
CA VAL A 94 -3.86 2.00 7.34
C VAL A 94 -5.33 2.01 6.98
N VAL A 95 -5.91 3.20 6.81
CA VAL A 95 -7.32 3.38 6.44
C VAL A 95 -7.58 2.77 5.06
N LEU A 96 -6.72 3.07 4.08
CA LEU A 96 -6.85 2.55 2.72
C LEU A 96 -6.72 1.02 2.67
N GLY A 97 -5.76 0.45 3.39
CA GLY A 97 -5.57 -1.00 3.50
C GLY A 97 -6.74 -1.69 4.20
N PHE A 98 -7.27 -1.09 5.27
CA PHE A 98 -8.46 -1.60 5.96
C PHE A 98 -9.70 -1.60 5.05
N ILE A 99 -9.97 -0.49 4.35
CA ILE A 99 -11.07 -0.40 3.38
C ILE A 99 -10.89 -1.44 2.27
N GLY A 100 -9.68 -1.56 1.71
CA GLY A 100 -9.37 -2.52 0.66
C GLY A 100 -9.57 -3.97 1.10
N ALA A 101 -9.18 -4.29 2.34
CA ALA A 101 -9.39 -5.60 2.94
C ALA A 101 -10.89 -5.89 3.18
N LEU A 102 -11.63 -4.92 3.72
CA LEU A 102 -13.05 -5.06 4.04
C LEU A 102 -13.88 -5.27 2.76
N VAL A 103 -13.69 -4.43 1.76
CA VAL A 103 -14.37 -4.54 0.46
C VAL A 103 -14.02 -5.85 -0.23
N GLY A 104 -12.75 -6.25 -0.22
CA GLY A 104 -12.29 -7.51 -0.78
C GLY A 104 -12.92 -8.73 -0.10
N PHE A 105 -13.00 -8.71 1.23
CA PHE A 105 -13.62 -9.76 2.03
C PHE A 105 -15.11 -9.91 1.72
N PHE A 106 -15.87 -8.82 1.71
CA PHE A 106 -17.31 -8.87 1.42
C PHE A 106 -17.59 -9.35 -0.01
N GLN A 107 -16.81 -8.90 -0.99
CA GLN A 107 -16.91 -9.38 -2.37
C GLN A 107 -16.61 -10.87 -2.48
N PHE A 108 -15.55 -11.34 -1.80
CA PHE A 108 -15.19 -12.76 -1.82
C PHE A 108 -16.27 -13.62 -1.15
N ALA A 109 -16.79 -13.19 0.00
CA ALA A 109 -17.83 -13.91 0.73
C ALA A 109 -19.18 -13.93 -0.03
N GLY A 110 -19.58 -12.80 -0.61
CA GLY A 110 -20.87 -12.65 -1.30
C GLY A 110 -20.93 -13.25 -2.71
N GLN A 111 -19.79 -13.49 -3.37
CA GLN A 111 -19.73 -13.97 -4.76
C GLN A 111 -18.83 -15.20 -4.93
N ARG A 112 -18.56 -15.94 -3.85
CA ARG A 112 -17.61 -17.07 -3.87
C ARG A 112 -17.90 -18.08 -4.98
N GLU A 113 -19.17 -18.39 -5.22
CA GLU A 113 -19.60 -19.42 -6.18
C GLU A 113 -19.60 -18.93 -7.64
N SER A 114 -19.70 -17.62 -7.87
CA SER A 114 -19.73 -17.03 -9.22
C SER A 114 -18.33 -16.63 -9.72
N LEU A 115 -17.31 -16.71 -8.87
CA LEU A 115 -15.94 -16.35 -9.20
C LEU A 115 -15.21 -17.50 -9.89
N THR A 116 -14.58 -17.21 -11.03
CA THR A 116 -13.57 -18.11 -11.59
C THR A 116 -12.39 -18.21 -10.63
N ARG A 117 -11.72 -19.38 -10.57
CA ARG A 117 -10.58 -19.62 -9.66
C ARG A 117 -9.52 -18.50 -9.75
N GLY A 118 -9.21 -18.03 -10.95
CA GLY A 118 -8.23 -16.95 -11.14
C GLY A 118 -8.70 -15.59 -10.62
N ALA A 119 -9.99 -15.27 -10.74
CA ALA A 119 -10.55 -14.03 -10.20
C ALA A 119 -10.63 -14.07 -8.67
N ALA A 120 -11.03 -15.21 -8.11
CA ALA A 120 -11.04 -15.47 -6.68
C ALA A 120 -9.63 -15.34 -6.07
N ALA A 121 -8.62 -15.96 -6.70
CA ALA A 121 -7.24 -15.87 -6.25
C ALA A 121 -6.72 -14.43 -6.25
N ARG A 122 -6.91 -13.66 -7.34
CA ARG A 122 -6.46 -12.26 -7.41
C ARG A 122 -7.12 -11.37 -6.36
N LEU A 123 -8.44 -11.52 -6.16
CA LEU A 123 -9.17 -10.78 -5.15
C LEU A 123 -8.65 -11.12 -3.75
N LEU A 124 -8.47 -12.41 -3.45
CA LEU A 124 -7.95 -12.87 -2.17
C LEU A 124 -6.53 -12.32 -1.94
N THR A 125 -5.64 -12.40 -2.93
CA THR A 125 -4.29 -11.86 -2.85
C THR A 125 -4.30 -10.36 -2.56
N GLY A 126 -5.06 -9.57 -3.31
CA GLY A 126 -5.15 -8.12 -3.07
C GLY A 126 -5.74 -7.80 -1.69
N THR A 127 -6.71 -8.59 -1.22
CA THR A 127 -7.31 -8.46 0.11
C THR A 127 -6.30 -8.74 1.21
N VAL A 128 -5.57 -9.84 1.11
CA VAL A 128 -4.52 -10.23 2.06
C VAL A 128 -3.39 -9.20 2.08
N LEU A 129 -2.94 -8.73 0.91
CA LEU A 129 -1.91 -7.70 0.83
C LEU A 129 -2.37 -6.37 1.44
N SER A 130 -3.62 -5.97 1.21
CA SER A 130 -4.18 -4.74 1.81
C SER A 130 -4.26 -4.85 3.34
N ALA A 131 -4.68 -6.01 3.83
CA ALA A 131 -4.72 -6.30 5.26
C ALA A 131 -3.30 -6.31 5.86
N ALA A 132 -2.34 -6.96 5.20
CA ALA A 132 -0.95 -7.01 5.63
C ALA A 132 -0.33 -5.60 5.69
N ALA A 133 -0.57 -4.75 4.68
CA ALA A 133 -0.12 -3.37 4.67
C ALA A 133 -0.70 -2.53 5.82
N ALA A 134 -1.99 -2.71 6.13
CA ALA A 134 -2.61 -2.02 7.26
C ALA A 134 -2.04 -2.53 8.60
N LEU A 135 -1.95 -3.85 8.76
CA LEU A 135 -1.45 -4.47 9.98
C LEU A 135 0.03 -4.14 10.23
N SER A 136 0.89 -4.19 9.22
CA SER A 136 2.31 -3.84 9.39
C SER A 136 2.49 -2.43 9.93
N MET A 137 1.64 -1.49 9.51
CA MET A 137 1.68 -0.10 9.97
C MET A 137 1.10 0.12 11.37
N LEU A 138 0.30 -0.83 11.87
CA LEU A 138 -0.24 -0.85 13.23
C LEU A 138 0.70 -1.53 14.25
N THR A 139 1.71 -2.26 13.79
CA THR A 139 2.72 -2.87 14.67
C THR A 139 3.74 -1.86 15.18
N PRO A 140 4.55 -2.20 16.21
CA PRO A 140 5.68 -1.37 16.64
C PRO A 140 6.65 -1.05 15.50
N TYR A 141 6.89 -2.01 14.59
CA TYR A 141 7.67 -1.80 13.38
C TYR A 141 7.11 -0.65 12.53
N GLY A 142 5.78 -0.60 12.33
CA GLY A 142 5.12 0.48 11.61
C GLY A 142 5.22 1.84 12.28
N ALA A 143 5.29 1.89 13.62
CA ALA A 143 5.55 3.13 14.35
C ALA A 143 6.99 3.60 14.13
N GLN A 144 7.96 2.70 14.27
CA GLN A 144 9.37 2.99 14.08
C GLN A 144 9.67 3.45 12.64
N LEU A 145 9.11 2.75 11.65
CA LEU A 145 9.19 3.14 10.24
C LEU A 145 8.66 4.55 10.01
N ARG A 146 7.52 4.92 10.62
CA ARG A 146 6.96 6.27 10.49
C ARG A 146 7.84 7.31 11.16
N THR A 147 8.37 7.02 12.35
CA THR A 147 9.31 7.92 13.04
C THR A 147 10.54 8.16 12.19
N TRP A 148 11.17 7.10 11.66
CA TRP A 148 12.31 7.25 10.78
C TRP A 148 11.97 8.04 9.50
N LEU A 149 10.79 7.83 8.89
CA LEU A 149 10.36 8.60 7.71
C LEU A 149 10.03 10.08 8.02
N LEU A 150 9.76 10.42 9.27
CA LEU A 150 9.46 11.78 9.73
C LEU A 150 10.72 12.62 9.98
N ASP A 151 11.81 11.95 10.36
CA ASP A 151 13.09 12.58 10.62
C ASP A 151 13.69 13.23 9.37
#